data_AF-A0A7J2PLG6-F1
#
_entry.id   AF-A0A7J2PLG6-F1
#
_cell.length_a   1.000
_cell.length_b   1.000
_cell.length_c   1.000
_cell.angle_alpha   90.00
_cell.angle_beta   90.00
_cell.angle_gamma   90.00
#
_symmetry.space_group_name_H-M   'P 1'
#
loop_
_entity.id
_entity.type
_entity.pdbx_description
1 polymer ?
#
loop_
_entity_poly.entity_id
_entity_poly.type
_entity_poly.pdbx_seq_one_letter_code
_entity_poly.pdbx_strand_id
1 'polypeptide(L)'
;MCVLGKSFGFSSGSFSFTNLDLTNATNHTRTRCGAFNETLKMNRSHRKILAENLRHYLSGRITNFEFMDRIEPIYPTNDKGVKAVENSFWYCYDDLRKHKNTGKDKLTDEAENHIRRFILFLKSDNEYEWKDPKFSNPIKWILSLITFGIYPKKAEESESENIELGDERVWPFFRQTEFEKEINEPKYLNKKRHHNTV
;
A
#
# COMPACT_ATOMS: atom_id res chain seq x y z
N MET A 1 5.49 52.51 -21.70
CA MET A 1 5.41 52.82 -20.25
C MET A 1 6.51 52.03 -19.58
N CYS A 2 7.65 52.67 -19.35
CA CYS A 2 8.05 53.25 -18.07
C CYS A 2 8.47 52.20 -17.03
N VAL A 3 9.61 52.23 -16.34
CA VAL A 3 10.96 52.83 -16.47
C VAL A 3 11.58 52.65 -15.07
N LEU A 4 12.83 52.14 -15.01
CA LEU A 4 13.84 52.31 -13.95
C LEU A 4 13.52 51.71 -12.55
N GLY A 5 14.49 51.17 -11.80
CA GLY A 5 15.94 51.12 -11.96
C GLY A 5 16.60 51.01 -10.58
N LYS A 6 17.82 50.48 -10.53
CA LYS A 6 19.00 51.10 -9.87
C LYS A 6 20.19 50.14 -9.86
N SER A 7 21.29 50.66 -10.38
CA SER A 7 22.64 50.13 -10.39
C SER A 7 23.32 50.33 -9.04
N PHE A 8 24.22 49.41 -8.66
CA PHE A 8 25.47 49.63 -7.89
C PHE A 8 26.32 48.38 -8.23
N GLY A 9 27.49 48.44 -8.86
CA GLY A 9 28.69 49.20 -8.50
C GLY A 9 29.74 48.16 -8.09
N PHE A 10 30.44 47.55 -9.05
CA PHE A 10 31.53 46.60 -8.78
C PHE A 10 32.77 47.37 -8.35
N SER A 11 33.14 47.25 -7.07
CA SER A 11 34.43 47.70 -6.54
C SER A 11 35.41 46.53 -6.56
N SER A 12 36.52 46.72 -7.27
CA SER A 12 37.69 45.85 -7.29
C SER A 12 38.42 45.89 -5.95
N GLY A 13 38.53 44.74 -5.30
CA GLY A 13 39.43 44.53 -4.17
C GLY A 13 40.06 43.14 -4.27
N SER A 14 41.36 43.11 -4.58
CA SER A 14 42.21 41.93 -4.36
C SER A 14 42.50 41.82 -2.86
N PHE A 15 42.55 40.61 -2.27
CA PHE A 15 43.57 40.22 -1.29
C PHE A 15 43.51 38.71 -0.95
N SER A 16 44.68 38.09 -1.16
CA SER A 16 45.34 36.93 -0.52
C SER A 16 44.57 35.66 -0.10
N PHE A 17 45.02 34.55 -0.67
CA PHE A 17 44.98 33.22 -0.05
C PHE A 17 45.79 33.21 1.25
N THR A 18 45.21 32.70 2.34
CA THR A 18 45.81 31.70 3.24
C THR A 18 44.86 31.34 4.39
N ASN A 19 44.93 30.06 4.77
CA ASN A 19 44.44 29.43 6.01
C ASN A 19 42.99 28.92 6.04
N LEU A 20 42.86 27.70 5.49
CA LEU A 20 42.34 26.50 6.16
C LEU A 20 41.65 26.75 7.52
N ASP A 21 40.32 26.73 7.52
CA ASP A 21 39.56 26.41 8.74
C ASP A 21 38.55 25.32 8.40
N LEU A 22 38.89 24.11 8.86
CA LEU A 22 38.26 22.84 8.51
C LEU A 22 37.18 22.47 9.53
N THR A 23 36.23 23.36 9.81
CA THR A 23 35.17 23.07 10.80
C THR A 23 33.83 23.74 10.48
N ASN A 24 33.16 23.34 9.39
CA ASN A 24 31.68 23.43 9.35
C ASN A 24 30.96 22.65 8.24
N ALA A 25 31.38 21.42 7.97
CA ALA A 25 30.74 20.57 6.95
C ALA A 25 30.11 19.30 7.52
N THR A 26 29.24 19.41 8.53
CA THR A 26 28.57 18.22 9.12
C THR A 26 27.11 18.42 9.52
N ASN A 27 26.35 19.31 8.87
CA ASN A 27 24.90 19.45 9.20
C ASN A 27 23.90 19.37 8.04
N HIS A 28 24.33 19.13 6.79
CA HIS A 28 23.38 19.08 5.66
C HIS A 28 22.97 17.69 5.16
N THR A 29 23.50 16.60 5.75
CA THR A 29 23.18 15.23 5.32
C THR A 29 22.14 14.52 6.18
N ARG A 30 21.65 15.11 7.27
CA ARG A 30 20.77 14.40 8.22
C ARG A 30 19.26 14.48 7.92
N THR A 31 18.82 15.32 6.98
CA THR A 31 17.39 15.52 6.73
C THR A 31 16.86 14.73 5.54
N ARG A 32 17.72 14.27 4.62
CA ARG A 32 17.27 13.59 3.39
C ARG A 32 17.11 12.08 3.54
N CYS A 33 17.75 11.47 4.55
CA CYS A 33 17.63 10.04 4.85
C CYS A 33 16.34 9.69 5.61
N GLY A 34 15.70 10.67 6.26
CA GLY A 34 14.41 10.49 6.95
C GLY A 34 13.20 10.46 6.01
N ALA A 35 13.22 11.29 4.97
CA ALA A 35 12.09 11.42 4.03
C ALA A 35 12.00 10.28 3.01
N PHE A 36 13.11 9.58 2.73
CA PHE A 36 13.11 8.44 1.79
C PHE A 36 12.54 7.15 2.40
N ASN A 37 12.52 7.04 3.73
CA ASN A 37 11.94 5.88 4.44
C ASN A 37 10.45 6.02 4.74
N GLU A 38 9.82 7.14 4.40
CA GLU A 38 8.40 7.39 4.67
C GLU A 38 7.49 6.84 3.54
N THR A 39 8.05 6.55 2.37
CA THR A 39 7.32 6.07 1.19
C THR A 39 7.12 4.54 1.13
N LEU A 40 7.82 3.77 1.96
CA LEU A 40 7.69 2.30 2.03
C LEU A 40 6.99 1.80 3.31
N LYS A 41 6.66 2.71 4.24
CA LYS A 41 6.29 2.32 5.59
C LYS A 41 4.82 1.93 5.68
N MET A 42 4.56 0.72 6.20
CA MET A 42 3.25 0.29 6.67
C MET A 42 2.55 1.41 7.46
N ASN A 43 1.35 1.79 7.05
CA ASN A 43 0.53 2.79 7.73
C ASN A 43 -0.53 2.08 8.57
N ARG A 44 -0.24 1.94 9.87
CA ARG A 44 -1.12 1.25 10.82
C ARG A 44 -2.53 1.85 10.89
N SER A 45 -2.65 3.17 10.81
CA SER A 45 -3.94 3.86 10.90
C SER A 45 -4.82 3.47 9.71
N HIS A 46 -4.27 3.51 8.50
CA HIS A 46 -4.99 3.16 7.28
C HIS A 46 -5.39 1.69 7.27
N ARG A 47 -4.47 0.79 7.65
CA ARG A 47 -4.78 -0.64 7.80
C ARG A 47 -5.89 -0.90 8.81
N LYS A 48 -5.90 -0.16 9.93
CA LYS A 48 -6.95 -0.30 10.95
C LYS A 48 -8.32 0.09 10.39
N ILE A 49 -8.40 1.23 9.70
CA ILE A 49 -9.64 1.75 9.10
C ILE A 49 -10.17 0.78 8.04
N LEU A 50 -9.33 0.32 7.12
CA LEU A 50 -9.76 -0.62 6.07
C LEU A 50 -10.24 -1.95 6.67
N ALA A 51 -9.49 -2.53 7.61
CA ALA A 51 -9.86 -3.80 8.24
C ALA A 51 -11.18 -3.73 9.02
N GLU A 52 -11.43 -2.60 9.69
CA GLU A 52 -12.67 -2.38 10.45
C GLU A 52 -13.88 -2.26 9.53
N ASN A 53 -13.75 -1.52 8.43
CA ASN A 53 -14.82 -1.37 7.45
C ASN A 53 -15.07 -2.67 6.67
N LEU A 54 -14.04 -3.44 6.30
CA LEU A 54 -14.19 -4.77 5.71
C LEU A 54 -14.97 -5.69 6.65
N ARG A 55 -14.66 -5.67 7.95
CA ARG A 55 -15.41 -6.45 8.96
C ARG A 55 -16.87 -6.02 9.04
N HIS A 56 -17.16 -4.71 9.00
CA HIS A 56 -18.53 -4.21 9.02
C HIS A 56 -19.31 -4.63 7.77
N TYR A 57 -18.72 -4.52 6.59
CA TYR A 57 -19.33 -4.96 5.34
C TYR A 57 -19.58 -6.47 5.34
N LEU A 58 -18.56 -7.26 5.68
CA LEU A 58 -18.66 -8.72 5.77
C LEU A 58 -19.78 -9.16 6.74
N SER A 59 -19.97 -8.45 7.84
CA SER A 59 -21.05 -8.71 8.81
C SER A 59 -22.44 -8.21 8.38
N GLY A 60 -22.58 -7.59 7.20
CA GLY A 60 -23.83 -7.01 6.71
C GLY A 60 -24.28 -5.75 7.46
N ARG A 61 -23.42 -5.14 8.29
CA ARG A 61 -23.78 -3.95 9.10
C ARG A 61 -23.90 -2.71 8.24
N ILE A 62 -22.98 -2.55 7.30
CA ILE A 62 -22.93 -1.43 6.36
C ILE A 62 -23.18 -1.93 4.95
N THR A 63 -23.62 -1.03 4.08
CA THR A 63 -23.71 -1.32 2.64
C THR A 63 -22.36 -1.20 1.95
N ASN A 64 -22.29 -1.69 0.72
CA ASN A 64 -21.18 -1.47 -0.20
C ASN A 64 -20.85 0.05 -0.32
N PHE A 65 -21.84 0.93 -0.59
CA PHE A 65 -21.57 2.37 -0.69
C PHE A 65 -21.08 3.00 0.63
N GLU A 66 -21.69 2.65 1.76
CA GLU A 66 -21.21 3.10 3.08
C GLU A 66 -19.80 2.61 3.41
N PHE A 67 -19.39 1.46 2.87
CA PHE A 67 -18.01 1.00 2.96
C PHE A 67 -17.08 1.95 2.22
N MET A 68 -17.41 2.33 0.99
CA MET A 68 -16.62 3.27 0.17
C MET A 68 -16.48 4.63 0.85
N ASP A 69 -17.59 5.22 1.31
CA ASP A 69 -17.59 6.50 2.02
C ASP A 69 -16.68 6.48 3.26
N ARG A 70 -16.63 5.35 3.97
CA ARG A 70 -15.83 5.21 5.20
C ARG A 70 -14.35 4.96 4.97
N ILE A 71 -13.96 4.49 3.78
CA ILE A 71 -12.56 4.32 3.42
C ILE A 71 -12.03 5.50 2.60
N GLU A 72 -12.88 6.38 2.08
CA GLU A 72 -12.46 7.62 1.40
C GLU A 72 -11.36 8.40 2.16
N PRO A 73 -11.43 8.61 3.49
CA PRO A 73 -10.44 9.41 4.21
C PRO A 73 -9.02 8.85 4.25
N ILE A 74 -8.81 7.57 3.88
CA ILE A 74 -7.47 6.97 3.83
C ILE A 74 -6.82 7.09 2.44
N TYR A 75 -7.49 7.72 1.47
CA TYR A 75 -6.96 7.95 0.13
C TYR A 75 -6.44 9.37 -0.09
N PRO A 76 -5.28 9.54 -0.76
CA PRO A 76 -4.36 8.49 -1.22
C PRO A 76 -3.51 7.93 -0.06
N THR A 77 -3.30 6.61 -0.04
CA THR A 77 -2.43 5.93 0.94
C THR A 77 -1.07 5.55 0.32
N ASN A 78 0.00 5.59 1.12
CA ASN A 78 1.31 5.05 0.72
C ASN A 78 1.53 3.59 1.15
N ASP A 79 0.63 3.01 1.95
CA ASP A 79 0.73 1.61 2.36
C ASP A 79 0.34 0.69 1.19
N LYS A 80 1.33 -0.03 0.65
CA LYS A 80 1.15 -0.97 -0.46
C LYS A 80 0.17 -2.10 -0.13
N GLY A 81 0.16 -2.57 1.11
CA GLY A 81 -0.75 -3.62 1.57
C GLY A 81 -2.20 -3.15 1.59
N VAL A 82 -2.44 -1.89 1.97
CA VAL A 82 -3.78 -1.28 1.91
C VAL A 82 -4.24 -1.17 0.45
N LYS A 83 -3.39 -0.66 -0.44
CA LYS A 83 -3.68 -0.56 -1.89
C LYS A 83 -3.99 -1.92 -2.51
N ALA A 84 -3.18 -2.92 -2.21
CA ALA A 84 -3.32 -4.25 -2.77
C ALA A 84 -4.63 -4.93 -2.34
N VAL A 85 -4.99 -4.81 -1.06
CA VAL A 85 -6.24 -5.35 -0.52
C VAL A 85 -7.45 -4.62 -1.11
N GLU A 86 -7.43 -3.30 -1.18
CA GLU A 86 -8.54 -2.54 -1.78
C GLU A 86 -8.72 -2.90 -3.26
N ASN A 87 -7.65 -2.86 -4.06
CA ASN A 87 -7.72 -3.22 -5.47
C ASN A 87 -8.29 -4.64 -5.68
N SER A 88 -7.95 -5.59 -4.80
CA SER A 88 -8.49 -6.94 -4.86
C SER A 88 -9.95 -7.00 -4.45
N PHE A 89 -10.35 -6.23 -3.43
CA PHE A 89 -11.73 -6.14 -2.99
C PHE A 89 -12.63 -5.48 -4.05
N TRP A 90 -12.10 -4.56 -4.85
CA TRP A 90 -12.82 -3.93 -5.97
C TRP A 90 -13.42 -4.95 -6.95
N TYR A 91 -12.70 -6.04 -7.24
CA TYR A 91 -13.21 -7.10 -8.12
C TYR A 91 -14.39 -7.90 -7.55
N CYS A 92 -14.64 -7.81 -6.25
CA CYS A 92 -15.77 -8.45 -5.57
C CYS A 92 -16.95 -7.49 -5.35
N TYR A 93 -16.89 -6.27 -5.91
CA TYR A 93 -17.79 -5.18 -5.61
C TYR A 93 -18.79 -4.91 -6.75
N ASP A 94 -20.02 -4.48 -6.40
CA ASP A 94 -21.06 -4.04 -7.37
C ASP A 94 -21.32 -2.54 -7.17
N ASP A 95 -20.91 -1.72 -8.13
CA ASP A 95 -21.05 -0.26 -8.14
C ASP A 95 -22.44 0.22 -8.56
N LEU A 96 -23.25 -0.63 -9.19
CA LEU A 96 -24.50 -0.22 -9.81
C LEU A 96 -25.66 -0.22 -8.81
N ARG A 97 -25.50 -0.91 -7.68
CA ARG A 97 -26.58 -1.09 -6.71
C ARG A 97 -26.10 -1.10 -5.26
N LYS A 98 -26.82 -0.35 -4.42
CA LYS A 98 -26.66 -0.39 -2.96
C LYS A 98 -27.09 -1.75 -2.42
N HIS A 99 -26.20 -2.47 -1.73
CA HIS A 99 -26.48 -3.78 -1.14
C HIS A 99 -25.65 -4.03 0.13
N LYS A 100 -26.04 -5.04 0.90
CA LYS A 100 -25.33 -5.55 2.09
C LYS A 100 -24.91 -6.99 1.84
N ASN A 101 -23.87 -7.47 2.51
CA ASN A 101 -23.46 -8.89 2.47
C ASN A 101 -24.45 -9.80 3.22
N THR A 102 -25.69 -9.91 2.73
CA THR A 102 -26.79 -10.66 3.35
C THR A 102 -27.78 -11.16 2.31
N GLY A 103 -28.45 -12.27 2.60
CA GLY A 103 -29.52 -12.79 1.75
C GLY A 103 -29.04 -13.10 0.33
N LYS A 104 -29.76 -12.62 -0.68
CA LYS A 104 -29.41 -12.81 -2.10
C LYS A 104 -28.13 -12.10 -2.54
N ASP A 105 -27.68 -11.11 -1.77
CA ASP A 105 -26.50 -10.29 -2.03
C ASP A 105 -25.30 -10.78 -1.19
N LYS A 106 -25.43 -11.96 -0.57
CA LYS A 106 -24.37 -12.55 0.22
C LYS A 106 -23.27 -13.09 -0.69
N LEU A 107 -22.04 -12.75 -0.36
CA LEU A 107 -20.83 -13.29 -0.95
C LEU A 107 -20.76 -14.81 -0.76
N THR A 108 -20.06 -15.48 -1.68
CA THR A 108 -19.74 -16.91 -1.54
C THR A 108 -18.82 -17.12 -0.33
N ASP A 109 -18.84 -18.33 0.24
CA ASP A 109 -17.99 -18.66 1.39
C ASP A 109 -16.49 -18.49 1.07
N GLU A 110 -16.10 -18.74 -0.19
CA GLU A 110 -14.75 -18.50 -0.69
C GLU A 110 -14.38 -17.00 -0.66
N ALA A 111 -15.24 -16.12 -1.19
CA ALA A 111 -15.02 -14.68 -1.17
C ALA A 111 -15.00 -14.13 0.27
N GLU A 112 -15.89 -14.62 1.14
CA GLU A 112 -15.85 -14.27 2.56
C GLU A 112 -14.53 -14.70 3.22
N ASN A 113 -14.00 -15.89 2.87
CA ASN A 113 -12.72 -16.37 3.39
C ASN A 113 -11.53 -15.52 2.91
N HIS A 114 -11.54 -15.06 1.66
CA HIS A 114 -10.56 -14.08 1.19
C HIS A 114 -10.63 -12.78 2.00
N ILE A 115 -11.82 -12.20 2.20
CA ILE A 115 -11.98 -10.98 2.99
C ILE A 115 -11.52 -11.18 4.44
N ARG A 116 -11.82 -12.33 5.06
CA ARG A 116 -11.33 -12.66 6.41
C ARG A 116 -9.80 -12.66 6.46
N ARG A 117 -9.14 -13.22 5.45
CA ARG A 117 -7.68 -13.20 5.34
C ARG A 117 -7.14 -11.79 5.13
N PHE A 118 -7.82 -10.94 4.36
CA PHE A 118 -7.43 -9.54 4.19
C PHE A 118 -7.46 -8.80 5.52
N ILE A 119 -8.55 -8.98 6.29
CA ILE A 119 -8.69 -8.41 7.63
C ILE A 119 -7.55 -8.88 8.53
N LEU A 120 -7.20 -10.18 8.47
CA LEU A 120 -6.09 -10.74 9.25
C LEU A 120 -4.76 -10.07 8.88
N PHE A 121 -4.43 -10.00 7.59
CA PHE A 121 -3.20 -9.36 7.10
C PHE A 121 -3.12 -7.88 7.50
N LEU A 122 -4.18 -7.11 7.30
CA LEU A 122 -4.22 -5.69 7.66
C LEU A 122 -4.01 -5.47 9.17
N LYS A 123 -4.33 -6.45 10.00
CA LYS A 123 -4.08 -6.41 11.46
C LYS A 123 -2.69 -6.93 11.84
N SER A 124 -2.08 -7.72 10.98
CA SER A 124 -0.72 -8.21 11.17
C SER A 124 0.31 -7.09 11.09
N ASP A 125 1.52 -7.39 11.53
CA ASP A 125 2.66 -6.45 11.43
C ASP A 125 3.51 -6.72 10.18
N ASN A 126 3.06 -7.66 9.32
CA ASN A 126 3.78 -8.04 8.12
C ASN A 126 3.76 -6.91 7.10
N GLU A 127 4.91 -6.62 6.51
CA GLU A 127 4.99 -5.69 5.39
C GLU A 127 4.42 -6.34 4.13
N TYR A 128 4.00 -5.51 3.17
CA TYR A 128 3.56 -6.03 1.89
C TYR A 128 4.77 -6.21 0.99
N GLU A 129 5.20 -7.46 0.82
CA GLU A 129 6.45 -7.82 0.12
C GLU A 129 6.24 -8.22 -1.34
N TRP A 130 4.99 -8.50 -1.73
CA TRP A 130 4.67 -8.75 -3.13
C TRP A 130 5.12 -7.55 -3.96
N LYS A 131 5.99 -7.80 -4.95
CA LYS A 131 6.25 -6.81 -5.99
C LYS A 131 4.89 -6.49 -6.59
N ASP A 132 4.53 -5.21 -6.61
CA ASP A 132 3.29 -4.74 -7.23
C ASP A 132 3.14 -5.53 -8.53
N PRO A 133 2.03 -6.27 -8.74
CA PRO A 133 1.89 -7.00 -9.98
C PRO A 133 2.17 -5.98 -11.08
N LYS A 134 3.06 -6.33 -12.02
CA LYS A 134 2.89 -5.86 -13.38
C LYS A 134 1.53 -6.43 -13.79
N PHE A 135 0.43 -5.83 -13.32
CA PHE A 135 -0.93 -6.22 -13.69
C PHE A 135 -0.87 -6.26 -15.20
N SER A 136 -1.05 -7.44 -15.77
CA SER A 136 -0.93 -7.64 -17.20
C SER A 136 -1.83 -6.61 -17.83
N ASN A 137 -1.21 -5.60 -18.45
CA ASN A 137 -1.87 -4.44 -19.03
C ASN A 137 -3.12 -4.97 -19.74
N PRO A 138 -4.35 -4.57 -19.39
CA PRO A 138 -5.57 -5.20 -19.93
C PRO A 138 -5.58 -5.17 -21.46
N ILE A 139 -4.89 -4.18 -22.02
CA ILE A 139 -4.57 -4.05 -23.45
C ILE A 139 -3.72 -5.22 -23.96
N LYS A 140 -2.70 -5.70 -23.23
CA LYS A 140 -1.90 -6.90 -23.60
C LYS A 140 -2.73 -8.18 -23.60
N TRP A 141 -3.64 -8.36 -22.65
CA TRP A 141 -4.54 -9.51 -22.63
C TRP A 141 -5.52 -9.47 -23.81
N ILE A 142 -6.12 -8.31 -24.08
CA ILE A 142 -6.99 -8.07 -25.25
C ILE A 142 -6.21 -8.26 -26.57
N LEU A 143 -4.99 -7.74 -26.68
CA LEU A 143 -4.14 -7.89 -27.87
C LEU A 143 -3.74 -9.36 -28.07
N SER A 144 -3.47 -10.12 -27.01
CA SER A 144 -3.18 -11.57 -27.11
C SER A 144 -4.37 -12.36 -27.66
N LEU A 145 -5.60 -11.94 -27.32
CA LEU A 145 -6.83 -12.55 -27.84
C LEU A 145 -7.07 -12.18 -29.31
N ILE A 146 -6.83 -10.93 -29.69
CA ILE A 146 -7.05 -10.45 -31.07
C ILE A 146 -5.94 -10.95 -32.02
N THR A 147 -4.71 -11.11 -31.53
CA THR A 147 -3.56 -11.57 -32.34
C THR A 147 -3.44 -13.09 -32.41
N PHE A 148 -4.43 -13.86 -31.93
CA PHE A 148 -4.41 -15.34 -31.91
C PHE A 148 -3.09 -15.92 -31.37
N GLY A 149 -2.51 -15.28 -30.34
CA GLY A 149 -1.26 -15.73 -29.73
C GLY A 149 0.02 -15.53 -30.56
N ILE A 150 -0.01 -14.76 -31.66
CA ILE A 150 1.15 -14.48 -32.52
C ILE A 150 2.02 -13.32 -31.98
N TYR A 151 1.63 -12.68 -30.89
CA TYR A 151 2.42 -11.61 -30.31
C TYR A 151 3.82 -12.12 -29.89
N PRO A 152 4.92 -11.59 -30.45
CA PRO A 152 6.24 -12.18 -30.23
C PRO A 152 6.67 -12.01 -28.77
N LYS A 153 6.96 -13.13 -28.10
CA LYS A 153 7.69 -13.24 -26.82
C LYS A 153 9.13 -12.74 -26.98
N LYS A 154 9.32 -11.44 -27.19
CA LYS A 154 10.64 -10.81 -27.16
C LYS A 154 10.58 -9.52 -26.35
N ALA A 155 10.57 -9.67 -25.03
CA ALA A 155 11.07 -8.70 -24.05
C ALA A 155 10.68 -9.17 -22.63
N GLU A 156 11.27 -10.24 -22.11
CA GLU A 156 11.30 -10.48 -20.65
C GLU A 156 12.37 -11.51 -20.23
N GLU A 157 13.50 -11.53 -20.94
CA GLU A 157 14.61 -12.45 -20.65
C GLU A 157 15.76 -11.78 -19.86
N SER A 158 15.46 -10.77 -19.05
CA SER A 158 16.49 -10.07 -18.26
C SER A 158 15.98 -9.56 -16.92
N GLU A 159 15.27 -10.38 -16.13
CA GLU A 159 15.00 -10.06 -14.71
C GLU A 159 14.55 -11.27 -13.87
N SER A 160 14.92 -12.48 -14.28
CA SER A 160 14.76 -13.71 -13.48
C SER A 160 15.96 -13.90 -12.52
N GLU A 161 16.34 -12.82 -11.83
CA GLU A 161 17.23 -12.90 -10.67
C GLU A 161 16.39 -13.26 -9.44
N ASN A 162 16.46 -14.52 -8.99
CA ASN A 162 16.07 -15.01 -7.66
C ASN A 162 14.90 -14.26 -6.97
N ILE A 163 13.76 -14.15 -7.63
CA ILE A 163 12.55 -13.64 -6.99
C ILE A 163 12.02 -14.81 -6.15
N GLU A 164 12.13 -14.72 -4.82
CA GLU A 164 11.33 -15.58 -3.94
C GLU A 164 9.89 -15.48 -4.41
N LEU A 165 9.34 -16.59 -4.93
CA LEU A 165 7.95 -16.66 -5.34
C LEU A 165 7.13 -16.72 -4.05
N GLY A 166 6.46 -15.62 -3.71
CA GLY A 166 5.50 -15.59 -2.61
C GLY A 166 4.44 -16.67 -2.80
N ASP A 167 3.88 -17.18 -1.71
CA ASP A 167 2.86 -18.22 -1.78
C ASP A 167 1.48 -17.61 -2.07
N GLU A 168 1.05 -17.72 -3.32
CA GLU A 168 -0.23 -17.15 -3.80
C GLU A 168 -1.43 -17.68 -3.02
N ARG A 169 -1.34 -18.90 -2.47
CA ARG A 169 -2.44 -19.54 -1.73
C ARG A 169 -2.75 -18.83 -0.42
N VAL A 170 -1.81 -18.05 0.11
CA VAL A 170 -1.96 -17.26 1.35
C VAL A 170 -1.91 -15.76 1.12
N TRP A 171 -1.94 -15.31 -0.13
CA TRP A 171 -2.06 -13.89 -0.45
C TRP A 171 -3.17 -13.24 0.40
N PRO A 172 -2.95 -12.06 1.02
CA PRO A 172 -1.86 -11.09 0.80
C PRO A 172 -0.60 -11.30 1.65
N PHE A 173 -0.52 -12.37 2.45
CA PHE A 173 0.74 -12.76 3.09
C PHE A 173 1.74 -13.20 2.03
N PHE A 174 3.03 -13.00 2.28
CA PHE A 174 4.06 -13.41 1.33
C PHE A 174 4.46 -14.87 1.56
N ARG A 175 4.46 -15.30 2.83
CA ARG A 175 4.85 -16.66 3.24
C ARG A 175 3.73 -17.35 4.02
N GLN A 176 3.61 -18.67 3.83
CA GLN A 176 2.69 -19.53 4.59
C GLN A 176 2.89 -19.39 6.11
N THR A 177 4.14 -19.29 6.56
CA THR A 177 4.49 -19.17 7.99
C THR A 177 3.94 -17.91 8.65
N GLU A 178 3.81 -16.81 7.90
CA GLU A 178 3.26 -15.55 8.41
C GLU A 178 1.75 -15.68 8.62
N PHE A 179 1.08 -16.30 7.65
CA PHE A 179 -0.34 -16.55 7.71
C PHE A 179 -0.69 -17.48 8.89
N GLU A 180 0.06 -18.57 9.05
CA GLU A 180 -0.12 -19.52 10.16
C GLU A 180 0.13 -18.87 11.51
N LYS A 181 1.18 -18.05 11.63
CA LYS A 181 1.47 -17.29 12.85
C LYS A 181 0.28 -16.41 13.25
N GLU A 182 -0.24 -15.62 12.32
CA GLU A 182 -1.34 -14.68 12.62
C GLU A 182 -2.68 -15.40 12.87
N ILE A 183 -2.90 -16.58 12.27
CA ILE A 183 -4.04 -17.44 12.61
C ILE A 183 -3.95 -17.94 14.05
N ASN A 184 -2.76 -18.37 14.48
CA ASN A 184 -2.55 -18.96 15.81
C ASN A 184 -2.52 -17.91 16.93
N GLU A 185 -2.19 -16.66 16.62
CA GLU A 185 -2.14 -15.54 17.57
C GLU A 185 -3.11 -14.40 17.22
N PRO A 186 -4.44 -14.64 17.20
CA PRO A 186 -5.41 -13.68 16.68
C PRO A 186 -5.52 -12.43 17.56
N LYS A 187 -5.05 -11.29 17.07
CA LYS A 187 -5.07 -10.00 17.79
C LYS A 187 -6.47 -9.51 18.21
N TYR A 188 -7.53 -9.89 17.49
CA TYR A 188 -8.91 -9.48 17.81
C TYR A 188 -9.59 -10.33 18.89
N LEU A 189 -9.04 -11.51 19.21
CA LEU A 189 -9.64 -12.45 20.16
C LEU A 189 -8.83 -12.55 21.46
N ASN A 190 -7.65 -11.93 21.51
CA ASN A 190 -6.78 -11.98 22.68
C ASN A 190 -7.24 -10.99 23.76
N LYS A 191 -8.28 -11.40 24.50
CA LYS A 191 -8.87 -10.61 25.59
C LYS A 191 -8.07 -10.82 26.88
N LYS A 192 -6.88 -10.22 27.01
CA LYS A 192 -6.35 -9.93 28.35
C LYS A 192 -7.17 -8.78 28.94
N ARG A 193 -8.33 -9.12 29.53
CA ARG A 193 -8.99 -8.23 30.49
C ARG A 193 -8.02 -8.07 31.66
N HIS A 194 -7.34 -6.94 31.74
CA HIS A 194 -6.78 -6.49 33.01
C HIS A 194 -7.97 -6.23 33.94
N HIS A 195 -8.35 -7.24 34.71
CA HIS A 195 -9.12 -7.01 35.92
C HIS A 195 -8.16 -6.33 36.89
N ASN A 196 -8.24 -5.00 36.96
CA ASN A 196 -7.71 -4.28 38.11
C ASN A 196 -8.62 -4.62 39.28
N THR A 197 -8.14 -5.49 40.16
CA THR A 197 -8.70 -5.64 41.50
C THR A 197 -8.26 -4.43 42.31
N VAL A 198 -9.21 -3.57 42.67
CA VAL A 198 -9.12 -2.66 43.82
C VAL A 198 -10.38 -2.86 44.62
#